data_AF-A0A3D2KMM3-F1
#
_entry.id   AF-A0A3D2KMM3-F1
#
_cell.length_a   1.000
_cell.length_b   1.000
_cell.length_c   1.000
_cell.angle_alpha   90.00
_cell.angle_beta   90.00
_cell.angle_gamma   90.00
#
_symmetry.space_group_name_H-M   'P 1'
#
loop_
_entity.id
_entity.type
_entity.pdbx_description
1 polymer ?
#
loop_
_entity_poly.entity_id
_entity_poly.type
_entity_poly.pdbx_seq_one_letter_code
_entity_poly.pdbx_strand_id
1 'polypeptide(L)'
;MQEAAPELGTRAKHLLLTLLQEREPVVIASLAERFAVSPRSIRYDLDEIEAWLQSTPVKLCRRPRVGIWVEGTEEEVKLVKDKLGLVEEYRPVLSPEERRNIIVARLLDSDHPVTSHDLAEELHVSRTTVFADLDTVENWLQERGLSLVRRSNYGLRVIGEESAWRQAVSDLLNEFAESGELGQVLMRAGREAVVDSGPGSASAPYLLALLEGLDLRQVEAMVRLVEAIAGVEFTTSSYSALVFHVVTAVKRLA
;
A
#
# COMPACT_ATOMS: atom_id res chain seq x y z
N MET A 1 -30.76 -9.25 -27.65
CA MET A 1 -29.35 -8.88 -27.92
C MET A 1 -28.74 -8.48 -26.60
N GLN A 2 -27.89 -9.33 -26.01
CA GLN A 2 -27.01 -8.91 -24.93
C GLN A 2 -25.85 -8.17 -25.60
N GLU A 3 -25.80 -6.84 -25.46
CA GLU A 3 -24.59 -6.09 -25.75
C GLU A 3 -23.48 -6.65 -24.86
N ALA A 4 -22.42 -7.18 -25.48
CA ALA A 4 -21.22 -7.53 -24.76
C ALA A 4 -20.72 -6.27 -24.04
N ALA A 5 -20.52 -6.36 -22.73
CA ALA A 5 -20.00 -5.24 -21.95
C ALA A 5 -18.70 -4.75 -22.61
N PRO A 6 -18.52 -3.43 -22.80
CA PRO A 6 -17.35 -2.87 -23.49
C PRO A 6 -16.07 -3.32 -22.79
N GLU A 7 -15.04 -3.72 -23.52
CA GLU A 7 -13.79 -4.15 -22.89
C GLU A 7 -13.13 -2.95 -22.18
N LEU A 8 -12.88 -3.07 -20.87
CA LEU A 8 -12.18 -2.04 -20.12
C LEU A 8 -10.69 -2.02 -20.50
N GLY A 9 -10.16 -0.84 -20.80
CA GLY A 9 -8.73 -0.60 -20.96
C GLY A 9 -7.96 -0.88 -19.66
N THR A 10 -6.67 -1.22 -19.76
CA THR A 10 -5.84 -1.63 -18.61
C THR A 10 -5.83 -0.60 -17.48
N ARG A 11 -5.73 0.70 -17.80
CA ARG A 11 -5.75 1.77 -16.79
C ARG A 11 -7.11 1.88 -16.11
N ALA A 12 -8.20 1.78 -16.87
CA ALA A 12 -9.56 1.79 -16.34
C ALA A 12 -9.84 0.57 -15.43
N LYS A 13 -9.33 -0.62 -15.80
CA LYS A 13 -9.35 -1.82 -14.93
C LYS A 13 -8.64 -1.56 -13.61
N HIS A 14 -7.41 -1.05 -13.65
CA HIS A 14 -6.64 -0.73 -12.44
C HIS A 14 -7.32 0.34 -11.58
N LEU A 15 -7.92 1.36 -12.21
CA LEU A 15 -8.66 2.42 -11.53
C LEU A 15 -9.91 1.86 -10.82
N LEU A 16 -10.68 1.00 -11.48
CA LEU A 16 -11.83 0.35 -10.87
C LEU A 16 -11.40 -0.53 -9.69
N LEU A 17 -10.37 -1.35 -9.86
CA LEU A 17 -9.86 -2.20 -8.78
C LEU A 17 -9.34 -1.39 -7.59
N THR A 18 -8.70 -0.25 -7.84
CA THR A 18 -8.31 0.70 -6.80
C THR A 18 -9.56 1.20 -6.05
N LEU A 19 -10.58 1.67 -6.77
CA LEU A 19 -11.83 2.16 -6.15
C LEU A 19 -12.61 1.08 -5.38
N LEU A 20 -12.48 -0.19 -5.75
CA LEU A 20 -13.10 -1.31 -5.03
C LEU A 20 -12.35 -1.69 -3.73
N GLN A 21 -11.14 -1.17 -3.54
CA GLN A 21 -10.32 -1.40 -2.34
C GLN A 21 -10.40 -0.26 -1.34
N GLU A 22 -10.68 0.95 -1.83
CA GLU A 22 -10.83 2.14 -1.01
C GLU A 22 -12.16 2.11 -0.25
N ARG A 23 -12.10 2.31 1.06
CA ARG A 23 -13.30 2.38 1.92
C ARG A 23 -13.91 3.77 1.97
N GLU A 24 -13.14 4.78 1.60
CA GLU A 24 -13.53 6.18 1.64
C GLU A 24 -13.60 6.80 0.24
N PRO A 25 -14.44 7.83 0.04
CA PRO A 25 -14.48 8.56 -1.22
C PRO A 25 -13.14 9.19 -1.60
N VAL A 26 -12.69 8.94 -2.84
CA VAL A 26 -11.41 9.44 -3.36
C VAL A 26 -11.64 10.60 -4.33
N VAL A 27 -10.77 11.62 -4.30
CA VAL A 27 -10.85 12.77 -5.21
C VAL A 27 -10.08 12.53 -6.52
N ILE A 28 -10.58 13.11 -7.62
CA ILE A 28 -9.96 12.98 -8.97
C ILE A 28 -8.48 13.40 -8.97
N ALA A 29 -8.12 14.45 -8.21
CA ALA A 29 -6.75 14.94 -8.16
C ALA A 29 -5.79 13.89 -7.59
N SER A 30 -6.19 13.20 -6.52
CA SER A 30 -5.40 12.12 -5.90
C SER A 30 -5.26 10.93 -6.86
N LEU A 31 -6.34 10.54 -7.53
CA LEU A 31 -6.28 9.48 -8.56
C LEU A 31 -5.38 9.88 -9.74
N ALA A 32 -5.44 11.14 -10.18
CA ALA A 32 -4.60 11.63 -11.26
C ALA A 32 -3.11 11.57 -10.92
N GLU A 33 -2.76 11.96 -9.69
CA GLU A 33 -1.41 11.87 -9.15
C GLU A 33 -0.95 10.41 -9.00
N ARG A 34 -1.78 9.56 -8.39
CA ARG A 34 -1.50 8.12 -8.18
C ARG A 34 -1.23 7.40 -9.50
N PHE A 35 -2.01 7.69 -10.53
CA PHE A 35 -1.86 7.09 -11.86
C PHE A 35 -0.88 7.85 -12.78
N ALA A 36 -0.27 8.94 -12.30
CA ALA A 36 0.62 9.82 -13.07
C ALA A 36 0.02 10.30 -14.41
N VAL A 37 -1.27 10.65 -14.40
CA VAL A 37 -2.02 11.13 -15.59
C VAL A 37 -2.74 12.44 -15.30
N SER A 38 -3.32 13.05 -16.33
CA SER A 38 -4.12 14.25 -16.16
C SER A 38 -5.46 13.95 -15.47
N PRO A 39 -6.05 14.90 -14.72
CA PRO A 39 -7.44 14.77 -14.23
C PRO A 39 -8.47 14.52 -15.33
N ARG A 40 -8.17 14.93 -16.57
CA ARG A 40 -9.00 14.66 -17.74
C ARG A 40 -8.96 13.17 -18.10
N SER A 41 -7.79 12.54 -18.05
CA SER A 41 -7.63 11.11 -18.31
C SER A 41 -8.42 10.27 -17.30
N ILE A 42 -8.33 10.60 -16.01
CA ILE A 42 -9.13 9.94 -14.96
C ILE A 42 -10.62 10.06 -15.24
N ARG A 43 -11.12 11.23 -15.67
CA ARG A 43 -12.55 11.39 -16.01
C ARG A 43 -12.97 10.45 -17.14
N TYR A 44 -12.16 10.34 -18.19
CA TYR A 44 -12.43 9.40 -19.28
C TYR A 44 -12.45 7.94 -18.80
N ASP A 45 -11.47 7.55 -17.98
CA ASP A 45 -11.41 6.20 -17.43
C ASP A 45 -12.64 5.92 -16.54
N LEU A 46 -13.09 6.90 -15.75
CA LEU A 46 -14.29 6.77 -14.92
C LEU A 46 -15.56 6.63 -15.77
N ASP A 47 -15.66 7.33 -16.90
CA ASP A 47 -16.81 7.23 -17.81
C ASP A 47 -16.85 5.84 -18.46
N GLU A 48 -15.69 5.29 -18.80
CA GLU A 48 -15.53 3.92 -19.30
C GLU A 48 -15.93 2.88 -18.23
N ILE A 49 -15.47 3.06 -16.99
CA ILE A 49 -15.84 2.23 -15.83
C ILE A 49 -17.34 2.27 -15.59
N GLU A 50 -17.95 3.46 -15.61
CA GLU A 50 -19.39 3.62 -15.40
C GLU A 50 -20.19 2.87 -16.46
N ALA A 51 -19.79 2.96 -17.74
CA ALA A 51 -20.41 2.22 -18.82
C ALA A 51 -20.28 0.70 -18.64
N TRP A 52 -19.13 0.21 -18.20
CA TRP A 52 -18.91 -1.22 -17.97
C TRP A 52 -19.74 -1.77 -16.79
N LEU A 53 -19.81 -0.99 -15.69
CA LEU A 53 -20.55 -1.35 -14.48
C LEU A 53 -22.08 -1.39 -14.68
N GLN A 54 -22.63 -0.84 -15.77
CA GLN A 54 -24.07 -0.92 -16.07
C GLN A 54 -24.59 -2.37 -16.13
N SER A 55 -23.72 -3.33 -16.42
CA SER A 55 -24.02 -4.77 -16.48
C SER A 55 -23.75 -5.52 -15.17
N THR A 56 -23.47 -4.79 -14.09
CA THR A 56 -23.09 -5.32 -12.78
C THR A 56 -24.00 -4.76 -11.68
N PRO A 57 -24.12 -5.46 -10.53
CA PRO A 57 -24.90 -4.95 -9.40
C PRO A 57 -24.24 -3.77 -8.68
N VAL A 58 -22.96 -3.50 -9.00
CA VAL A 58 -22.14 -2.47 -8.38
C VAL A 58 -22.29 -1.14 -9.12
N LYS A 59 -22.29 -0.02 -8.38
CA LYS A 59 -22.47 1.31 -8.93
C LYS A 59 -21.30 2.25 -8.63
N LEU A 60 -20.82 2.95 -9.65
CA LEU A 60 -19.90 4.07 -9.46
C LEU A 60 -20.67 5.31 -9.02
N CYS A 61 -20.29 5.89 -7.89
CA CYS A 61 -20.88 7.09 -7.34
C CYS A 61 -19.88 8.25 -7.40
N ARG A 62 -20.35 9.43 -7.83
CA ARG A 62 -19.55 10.66 -7.93
C ARG A 62 -20.31 11.80 -7.27
N ARG A 63 -19.69 12.47 -6.29
CA ARG A 63 -20.32 13.62 -5.63
C ARG A 63 -19.34 14.77 -5.50
N PRO A 64 -19.70 15.98 -6.00
CA PRO A 64 -18.87 17.17 -5.82
C PRO A 64 -18.52 17.40 -4.36
N ARG A 65 -17.26 17.72 -4.08
CA ARG A 65 -16.69 17.97 -2.74
C ARG A 65 -16.68 16.76 -1.77
N VAL A 66 -17.15 15.59 -2.20
CA VAL A 66 -17.07 14.35 -1.42
C VAL A 66 -16.08 13.41 -2.08
N GLY A 67 -16.16 13.21 -3.39
CA GLY A 67 -15.24 12.34 -4.13
C GLY A 67 -15.98 11.31 -4.97
N ILE A 68 -15.29 10.21 -5.23
CA ILE A 68 -15.71 9.09 -6.06
C ILE A 68 -15.55 7.83 -5.23
N TRP A 69 -16.56 6.98 -5.22
CA TRP A 69 -16.54 5.68 -4.56
C TRP A 69 -17.39 4.70 -5.34
N VAL A 70 -17.31 3.44 -4.95
CA VAL A 70 -18.10 2.37 -5.54
C VAL A 70 -19.03 1.79 -4.47
N GLU A 71 -20.30 1.67 -4.79
CA GLU A 71 -21.34 1.09 -3.93
C GLU A 71 -21.68 -0.32 -4.39
N GLY A 72 -21.64 -1.27 -3.44
CA GLY A 72 -22.05 -2.66 -3.61
C GLY A 72 -21.80 -3.47 -2.33
N THR A 73 -22.44 -4.63 -2.20
CA THR A 73 -22.15 -5.59 -1.12
C THR A 73 -20.79 -6.28 -1.36
N GLU A 74 -20.22 -6.91 -0.33
CA GLU A 74 -18.97 -7.67 -0.47
C GLU A 74 -19.07 -8.76 -1.55
N GLU A 75 -20.23 -9.41 -1.67
CA GLU A 75 -20.48 -10.45 -2.68
C GLU A 75 -20.54 -9.87 -4.09
N GLU A 76 -21.13 -8.68 -4.25
CA GLU A 76 -21.24 -7.96 -5.51
C GLU A 76 -19.87 -7.42 -5.97
N VAL A 77 -19.08 -6.89 -5.04
CA VAL A 77 -17.70 -6.47 -5.28
C VAL A 77 -16.84 -7.66 -5.72
N LYS A 78 -16.99 -8.82 -5.06
CA LYS A 78 -16.29 -10.04 -5.43
C LYS A 78 -16.67 -10.50 -6.84
N LEU A 79 -17.96 -10.48 -7.18
CA LEU A 79 -18.42 -10.80 -8.53
C LEU A 79 -17.82 -9.87 -9.59
N VAL A 80 -17.70 -8.57 -9.29
CA VAL A 80 -17.06 -7.61 -10.19
C VAL A 80 -15.58 -7.93 -10.39
N LYS A 81 -14.85 -8.22 -9.31
CA LYS A 81 -13.44 -8.66 -9.36
C LYS A 81 -13.29 -9.92 -10.22
N ASP A 82 -14.17 -10.91 -10.05
CA ASP A 82 -14.15 -12.14 -10.85
C ASP A 82 -14.47 -11.88 -12.34
N LYS A 83 -15.43 -10.98 -12.63
CA LYS A 83 -15.81 -10.56 -14.00
C LYS A 83 -14.72 -9.76 -14.72
N LEU A 84 -13.90 -9.01 -14.00
CA LEU A 84 -12.71 -8.34 -14.54
C LEU A 84 -11.66 -9.35 -15.05
N GLY A 85 -11.88 -10.65 -14.78
CA GLY A 85 -10.94 -11.74 -14.96
C GLY A 85 -10.09 -11.86 -13.71
N LEU A 86 -9.69 -13.10 -13.35
CA LEU A 86 -8.55 -13.33 -12.47
C LEU A 86 -7.36 -12.58 -13.05
N VAL A 87 -7.17 -11.34 -12.62
CA VAL A 87 -6.00 -10.58 -13.01
C VAL A 87 -4.88 -11.19 -12.17
N GLU A 88 -4.29 -12.28 -12.65
CA GLU A 88 -3.02 -12.80 -12.12
C GLU A 88 -1.93 -11.69 -12.14
N GLU A 89 -2.17 -10.61 -12.89
CA GLU A 89 -1.34 -9.40 -12.92
C GLU A 89 -2.05 -8.13 -12.39
N TYR A 90 -3.01 -8.20 -11.46
CA TYR A 90 -3.46 -6.97 -10.81
C TYR A 90 -2.32 -6.44 -9.97
N ARG A 91 -1.68 -5.40 -10.50
CA ARG A 91 -0.63 -4.65 -9.84
C ARG A 91 -1.30 -3.42 -9.24
N PRO A 92 -1.52 -3.37 -7.91
CA PRO A 92 -2.09 -2.19 -7.29
C PRO A 92 -1.23 -0.99 -7.66
N VAL A 93 -1.87 0.06 -8.17
CA VAL A 93 -1.17 1.31 -8.44
C VAL A 93 -0.86 1.91 -7.08
N LEU A 94 0.41 2.10 -6.75
CA LEU A 94 0.81 2.61 -5.45
C LEU A 94 0.61 4.13 -5.41
N SER A 95 0.01 4.61 -4.33
CA SER A 95 -0.02 6.03 -3.99
C SER A 95 1.41 6.56 -3.80
N PRO A 96 1.65 7.88 -3.94
CA PRO A 96 2.96 8.46 -3.67
C PRO A 96 3.49 8.14 -2.26
N GLU A 97 2.59 8.08 -1.28
CA GLU A 97 2.89 7.69 0.09
C GLU A 97 3.30 6.22 0.22
N GLU A 98 2.54 5.30 -0.37
CA GLU A 98 2.86 3.87 -0.38
C GLU A 98 4.24 3.63 -1.03
N ARG A 99 4.50 4.29 -2.17
CA ARG A 99 5.80 4.22 -2.85
C ARG A 99 6.93 4.74 -1.97
N ARG A 100 6.76 5.91 -1.35
CA ARG A 100 7.76 6.48 -0.43
C ARG A 100 8.07 5.49 0.69
N ASN A 101 7.05 4.95 1.36
CA ASN A 101 7.24 4.03 2.49
C ASN A 101 7.97 2.76 2.04
N ILE A 102 7.64 2.22 0.88
CA ILE A 102 8.35 1.07 0.28
C ILE A 102 9.80 1.42 -0.06
N ILE A 103 10.07 2.57 -0.68
CA ILE A 103 11.44 3.00 -1.01
C ILE A 103 12.27 3.15 0.27
N VAL A 104 11.73 3.79 1.31
CA VAL A 104 12.43 3.94 2.60
C VAL A 104 12.70 2.56 3.19
N ALA A 105 11.69 1.69 3.28
CA ALA A 105 11.84 0.33 3.80
C ALA A 105 12.94 -0.43 3.05
N ARG A 106 12.92 -0.38 1.71
CA ARG A 106 13.89 -1.04 0.85
C ARG A 106 15.31 -0.52 1.06
N LEU A 107 15.47 0.78 1.25
CA LEU A 107 16.77 1.41 1.50
C LEU A 107 17.31 1.14 2.92
N LEU A 108 16.43 1.02 3.91
CA LEU A 108 16.77 0.69 5.30
C LEU A 108 16.97 -0.82 5.56
N ASP A 109 16.61 -1.67 4.60
CA ASP A 109 16.80 -3.11 4.69
C ASP A 109 18.01 -3.59 3.86
N SER A 110 18.47 -2.77 2.89
CA SER A 110 19.51 -3.22 1.96
C SER A 110 20.94 -2.99 2.47
N ASP A 111 21.71 -4.09 2.53
CA ASP A 111 23.17 -4.07 2.76
C ASP A 111 23.98 -3.61 1.52
N HIS A 112 23.32 -3.46 0.38
CA HIS A 112 23.94 -3.11 -0.90
C HIS A 112 23.28 -1.87 -1.51
N PRO A 113 23.99 -1.13 -2.38
CA PRO A 113 23.38 -0.01 -3.08
C PRO A 113 22.19 -0.46 -3.94
N VAL A 114 21.05 0.20 -3.78
CA VAL A 114 19.82 -0.05 -4.56
C VAL A 114 19.80 0.89 -5.76
N THR A 115 19.47 0.44 -6.97
CA THR A 115 19.43 1.34 -8.12
C THR A 115 18.05 1.95 -8.33
N SER A 116 18.00 3.13 -8.97
CA SER A 116 16.72 3.73 -9.42
C SER A 116 15.98 2.86 -10.44
N HIS A 117 16.68 1.93 -11.10
CA HIS A 117 16.08 1.01 -12.04
C HIS A 117 15.35 -0.10 -11.29
N ASP A 118 16.00 -0.70 -10.30
CA ASP A 118 15.39 -1.73 -9.43
C ASP A 118 14.12 -1.19 -8.79
N LEU A 119 14.17 0.01 -8.19
CA LEU A 119 13.00 0.65 -7.60
C LEU A 119 11.87 0.89 -8.62
N ALA A 120 12.22 1.28 -9.86
CA ALA A 120 11.22 1.52 -10.90
C ALA A 120 10.55 0.21 -11.34
N GLU A 121 11.32 -0.88 -11.43
CA GLU A 121 10.78 -2.20 -11.74
C GLU A 121 9.92 -2.75 -10.60
N GLU A 122 10.41 -2.69 -9.35
CA GLU A 122 9.71 -3.15 -8.15
C GLU A 122 8.38 -2.41 -7.93
N LEU A 123 8.39 -1.08 -8.07
CA LEU A 123 7.20 -0.23 -7.86
C LEU A 123 6.31 -0.09 -9.10
N HIS A 124 6.75 -0.65 -10.24
CA HIS A 124 6.08 -0.54 -11.54
C HIS A 124 5.79 0.91 -11.97
N VAL A 125 6.74 1.83 -11.74
CA VAL A 125 6.63 3.24 -12.14
C VAL A 125 7.78 3.66 -13.04
N SER A 126 7.69 4.85 -13.62
CA SER A 126 8.79 5.38 -14.43
C SER A 126 9.99 5.77 -13.54
N ARG A 127 11.20 5.73 -14.09
CA ARG A 127 12.39 6.27 -13.40
C ARG A 127 12.22 7.73 -13.00
N THR A 128 11.51 8.52 -13.79
CA THR A 128 11.19 9.92 -13.47
C THR A 128 10.32 10.02 -12.21
N THR A 129 9.35 9.12 -12.06
CA THR A 129 8.51 9.01 -10.85
C THR A 129 9.37 8.65 -9.64
N VAL A 130 10.25 7.65 -9.77
CA VAL A 130 11.19 7.28 -8.70
C VAL A 130 12.07 8.46 -8.29
N PHE A 131 12.59 9.26 -9.23
CA PHE A 131 13.39 10.44 -8.89
C PHE A 131 12.60 11.48 -8.08
N ALA A 132 11.33 11.72 -8.44
CA ALA A 132 10.46 12.62 -7.68
C ALA A 132 10.15 12.07 -6.28
N ASP A 133 9.87 10.76 -6.16
CA ASP A 133 9.64 10.11 -4.88
C ASP A 133 10.91 10.16 -4.00
N LEU A 134 12.10 9.98 -4.60
CA LEU A 134 13.39 10.04 -3.89
C LEU A 134 13.65 11.39 -3.22
N ASP A 135 13.20 12.50 -3.81
CA ASP A 135 13.33 13.83 -3.20
C ASP A 135 12.52 13.94 -1.91
N THR A 136 11.38 13.26 -1.85
CA THR A 136 10.56 13.18 -0.63
C THR A 136 11.20 12.25 0.39
N VAL A 137 11.73 11.11 -0.06
CA VAL A 137 12.46 10.13 0.77
C VAL A 137 13.71 10.75 1.41
N GLU A 138 14.45 11.57 0.67
CA GLU A 138 15.65 12.21 1.20
C GLU A 138 15.32 13.19 2.33
N ASN A 139 14.27 13.99 2.19
CA ASN A 139 13.82 14.89 3.26
C ASN A 139 13.41 14.09 4.51
N TRP A 140 12.63 13.03 4.32
CA TRP A 140 12.19 12.15 5.40
C TRP A 140 13.37 11.52 6.17
N LEU A 141 14.42 11.12 5.45
CA LEU A 141 15.65 10.58 6.04
C LEU A 141 16.45 11.66 6.80
N GLN A 142 16.55 12.86 6.23
CA GLN A 142 17.29 13.97 6.83
C GLN A 142 16.68 14.42 8.16
N GLU A 143 15.34 14.46 8.26
CA GLU A 143 14.62 14.75 9.51
C GLU A 143 14.97 13.77 10.64
N ARG A 144 15.44 12.56 10.28
CA ARG A 144 15.84 11.49 11.21
C ARG A 144 17.36 11.36 11.36
N GLY A 145 18.12 12.33 10.84
CA GLY A 145 19.58 12.34 10.93
C GLY A 145 20.27 11.33 10.01
N LEU A 146 19.58 10.82 8.99
CA LEU A 146 20.12 9.93 7.97
C LEU A 146 20.38 10.71 6.68
N SER A 147 21.35 10.25 5.89
CA SER A 147 21.72 10.86 4.61
C SER A 147 21.54 9.86 3.47
N LEU A 148 20.87 10.28 2.39
CA LEU A 148 20.75 9.48 1.17
C LEU A 148 21.90 9.80 0.21
N VAL A 149 22.84 8.88 0.05
CA VAL A 149 23.89 8.98 -0.96
C VAL A 149 23.39 8.50 -2.31
N ARG A 150 23.27 9.44 -3.26
CA ARG A 150 22.92 9.16 -4.66
C ARG A 150 24.18 9.22 -5.52
N ARG A 151 24.61 8.10 -6.11
CA ARG A 151 25.77 8.05 -7.01
C ARG A 151 25.42 7.39 -8.33
N SER A 152 25.72 8.09 -9.43
CA SER A 152 25.57 7.55 -10.78
C SER A 152 26.39 6.27 -10.94
N ASN A 153 25.81 5.23 -11.52
CA ASN A 153 26.39 3.88 -11.71
C ASN A 153 26.81 3.13 -10.42
N TYR A 154 26.52 3.67 -9.23
CA TYR A 154 26.78 3.02 -7.95
C TYR A 154 25.50 2.71 -7.19
N GLY A 155 24.45 3.54 -7.36
CA GLY A 155 23.15 3.33 -6.73
C GLY A 155 22.87 4.32 -5.59
N LEU A 156 21.88 3.96 -4.79
CA LEU A 156 21.30 4.69 -3.67
C LEU A 156 21.67 3.96 -2.38
N ARG A 157 22.14 4.70 -1.38
CA ARG A 157 22.48 4.11 -0.08
C ARG A 157 22.19 5.09 1.04
N VAL A 158 21.60 4.60 2.13
CA VAL A 158 21.40 5.38 3.35
C VAL A 158 22.62 5.24 4.24
N ILE A 159 23.06 6.37 4.82
CA ILE A 159 24.19 6.43 5.74
C ILE A 159 23.76 7.22 6.98
N GLY A 160 24.14 6.73 8.15
CA GLY A 160 23.96 7.41 9.43
C GLY A 160 24.40 6.56 10.60
N GLU A 161 24.25 7.09 11.80
CA GLU A 161 24.50 6.37 13.04
C GLU A 161 23.41 5.30 13.27
N GLU A 162 23.80 4.20 13.92
CA GLU A 162 22.88 3.10 14.25
C GLU A 162 21.65 3.56 15.04
N SER A 163 21.81 4.54 15.94
CA SER A 163 20.69 5.09 16.71
C SER A 163 19.67 5.83 15.83
N ALA A 164 20.15 6.57 14.84
CA ALA A 164 19.31 7.24 13.85
C ALA A 164 18.60 6.22 12.94
N TRP A 165 19.31 5.14 12.57
CA TRP A 165 18.73 4.04 11.79
C TRP A 165 17.58 3.36 12.52
N ARG A 166 17.78 2.98 13.79
CA ARG A 166 16.72 2.37 14.62
C ARG A 166 15.53 3.29 14.82
N GLN A 167 15.78 4.59 14.98
CA GLN A 167 14.71 5.57 15.08
C GLN A 167 13.92 5.64 13.77
N ALA A 168 14.60 5.68 12.62
CA ALA A 168 13.94 5.70 11.33
C ALA A 168 13.10 4.45 11.07
N VAL A 169 13.62 3.25 11.37
CA VAL A 169 12.84 2.01 11.28
C VAL A 169 11.61 2.09 12.21
N SER A 170 11.76 2.59 13.43
CA SER A 170 10.64 2.74 14.36
C SER A 170 9.56 3.69 13.82
N ASP A 171 9.96 4.84 13.27
CA ASP A 171 9.02 5.83 12.73
C ASP A 171 8.32 5.29 11.47
N LEU A 172 9.05 4.60 10.60
CA LEU A 172 8.48 3.99 9.41
C LEU A 172 7.44 2.90 9.77
N LEU A 173 7.74 2.07 10.77
CA LEU A 173 6.78 1.09 11.28
C LEU A 173 5.53 1.78 11.86
N ASN A 174 5.67 2.97 12.44
CA ASN A 174 4.54 3.75 12.92
C ASN A 174 3.66 4.24 11.76
N GLU A 175 4.27 4.75 10.68
CA GLU A 175 3.55 5.17 9.47
C GLU A 175 2.78 3.99 8.82
N PHE A 176 3.39 2.80 8.78
CA PHE A 176 2.70 1.58 8.33
C PHE A 176 1.59 1.12 9.28
N ALA A 177 1.69 1.40 10.58
CA ALA A 177 0.65 1.08 11.55
C ALA A 177 -0.54 2.04 11.44
N GLU A 178 -0.27 3.33 11.26
CA GLU A 178 -1.30 4.37 11.10
C GLU A 178 -2.10 4.20 9.81
N SER A 179 -1.45 3.78 8.72
CA SER A 179 -2.12 3.39 7.46
C SER A 179 -2.87 2.06 7.55
N GLY A 180 -2.65 1.28 8.61
CA GLY A 180 -3.24 -0.05 8.80
C GLY A 180 -2.61 -1.16 7.96
N GLU A 181 -1.58 -0.85 7.16
CA GLU A 181 -0.84 -1.82 6.36
C GLU A 181 -0.14 -2.87 7.24
N LEU A 182 0.49 -2.43 8.34
CA LEU A 182 1.16 -3.32 9.27
C LEU A 182 0.18 -4.36 9.85
N GLY A 183 -1.01 -3.93 10.29
CA GLY A 183 -2.03 -4.84 10.80
C GLY A 183 -2.52 -5.84 9.75
N GLN A 184 -2.65 -5.42 8.48
CA GLN A 184 -3.00 -6.32 7.39
C GLN A 184 -1.93 -7.41 7.18
N VAL A 185 -0.64 -7.04 7.22
CA VAL A 185 0.48 -7.99 7.08
C VAL A 185 0.48 -9.01 8.22
N LEU A 186 0.29 -8.55 9.46
CA LEU A 186 0.30 -9.40 10.64
C LEU A 186 -0.89 -10.36 10.70
N MET A 187 -2.09 -9.87 10.39
CA MET A 187 -3.30 -10.71 10.30
C MET A 187 -3.17 -11.82 9.24
N ARG A 188 -2.36 -11.60 8.20
CA ARG A 188 -2.03 -12.63 7.19
C ARG A 188 -0.96 -13.60 7.69
N ALA A 189 -0.01 -13.16 8.51
CA ALA A 189 1.09 -14.00 8.97
C ALA A 189 0.62 -15.19 9.85
N GLY A 190 -0.50 -15.06 10.59
CA GLY A 190 -1.07 -16.16 11.38
C GLY A 190 -2.30 -16.85 10.77
N ARG A 191 -2.73 -16.50 9.55
CA ARG A 191 -3.77 -17.24 8.82
C ARG A 191 -3.19 -17.81 7.53
N GLU A 192 -3.32 -19.12 7.31
CA GLU A 192 -3.03 -19.72 6.01
C GLU A 192 -3.83 -18.97 4.91
N ALA A 193 -3.09 -18.21 4.10
CA ALA A 193 -3.44 -17.53 2.86
C ALA A 193 -4.94 -17.38 2.54
N VAL A 194 -5.49 -16.19 2.80
CA VAL A 194 -6.50 -15.61 1.90
C VAL A 194 -5.76 -14.59 1.03
N VAL A 195 -5.64 -14.93 -0.26
CA VAL A 195 -5.13 -14.04 -1.30
C VAL A 195 -6.12 -12.90 -1.45
N ASP A 196 -5.92 -11.81 -0.72
CA ASP A 196 -6.63 -10.56 -0.98
C ASP A 196 -5.63 -9.51 -1.44
N SER A 197 -5.89 -8.99 -2.63
CA SER A 197 -5.05 -8.01 -3.33
C SER A 197 -5.14 -6.60 -2.74
N GLY A 198 -5.40 -6.46 -1.44
CA GLY A 198 -5.57 -5.18 -0.76
C GLY A 198 -4.25 -4.37 -0.62
N PRO A 199 -4.34 -3.09 -0.24
CA PRO A 199 -3.20 -2.13 -0.20
C PRO A 199 -1.95 -2.67 0.51
N GLY A 200 -2.12 -3.39 1.63
CA GLY A 200 -1.02 -3.98 2.38
C GLY A 200 -0.35 -5.19 1.72
N SER A 201 -0.70 -5.61 0.48
CA SER A 201 -0.01 -6.70 -0.21
C SER A 201 1.30 -6.27 -0.85
N ALA A 202 1.40 -5.02 -1.32
CA ALA A 202 2.58 -4.53 -2.01
C ALA A 202 3.70 -4.14 -1.04
N SER A 203 3.36 -3.58 0.13
CA SER A 203 4.32 -3.25 1.19
C SER A 203 4.70 -4.45 2.05
N ALA A 204 3.91 -5.53 2.03
CA ALA A 204 4.15 -6.74 2.82
C ALA A 204 5.59 -7.29 2.78
N PRO A 205 6.23 -7.53 1.61
CA PRO A 205 7.58 -8.08 1.60
C PRO A 205 8.59 -7.16 2.30
N TYR A 206 8.45 -5.85 2.13
CA TYR A 206 9.33 -4.85 2.74
C TYR A 206 9.10 -4.73 4.25
N LEU A 207 7.83 -4.76 4.68
CA LEU A 207 7.48 -4.83 6.09
C LEU A 207 8.02 -6.09 6.76
N LEU A 208 7.88 -7.25 6.12
CA LEU A 208 8.39 -8.51 6.66
C LEU A 208 9.91 -8.52 6.77
N ALA A 209 10.62 -7.90 5.82
CA ALA A 209 12.08 -7.76 5.87
C ALA A 209 12.53 -6.88 7.06
N LEU A 210 11.89 -5.71 7.26
CA LEU A 210 12.17 -4.85 8.43
C LEU A 210 11.89 -5.56 9.78
N LEU A 211 10.91 -6.47 9.78
CA LEU A 211 10.51 -7.27 10.93
C LEU A 211 11.30 -8.58 11.06
N GLU A 212 12.26 -8.84 10.17
CA GLU A 212 13.08 -10.05 10.23
C GLU A 212 13.72 -10.19 11.62
N GLY A 213 13.72 -11.44 12.12
CA GLY A 213 14.13 -11.79 13.48
C GLY A 213 13.01 -11.72 14.54
N LEU A 214 11.81 -11.25 14.21
CA LEU A 214 10.64 -11.29 15.10
C LEU A 214 9.74 -12.48 14.78
N ASP A 215 9.29 -13.22 15.80
CA ASP A 215 8.23 -14.22 15.64
C ASP A 215 6.87 -13.51 15.57
N LEU A 216 6.44 -13.18 14.36
CA LEU A 216 5.17 -12.49 14.11
C LEU A 216 3.95 -13.30 14.55
N ARG A 217 4.05 -14.64 14.60
CA ARG A 217 2.95 -15.50 15.11
C ARG A 217 2.82 -15.36 16.61
N GLN A 218 3.95 -15.25 17.31
CA GLN A 218 3.95 -15.00 18.75
C GLN A 218 3.35 -13.62 19.08
N VAL A 219 3.70 -12.59 18.31
CA VAL A 219 3.14 -11.24 18.47
C VAL A 219 1.62 -11.23 18.23
N GLU A 220 1.14 -11.88 17.16
CA GLU A 220 -0.30 -12.01 16.94
C GLU A 220 -1.00 -12.77 18.07
N ALA A 221 -0.44 -13.89 18.53
CA ALA A 221 -1.00 -14.68 19.61
C ALA A 221 -1.12 -13.87 20.92
N MET A 222 -0.14 -13.02 21.20
CA MET A 222 -0.19 -12.11 22.35
C MET A 222 -1.32 -11.09 22.23
N VAL A 223 -1.50 -10.49 21.05
CA VAL A 223 -2.59 -9.53 20.83
C VAL A 223 -3.97 -10.18 20.95
N ARG A 224 -4.16 -11.37 20.37
CA ARG A 224 -5.41 -12.14 20.52
C ARG A 224 -5.69 -12.53 21.97
N LEU A 225 -4.65 -12.86 22.73
CA LEU A 225 -4.79 -13.14 24.16
C LEU A 225 -5.30 -11.90 24.90
N VAL A 226 -4.81 -10.70 24.56
CA VAL A 226 -5.28 -9.44 25.15
C VAL A 226 -6.75 -9.18 24.80
N GLU A 227 -7.17 -9.40 23.55
CA GLU A 227 -8.58 -9.29 23.14
C GLU A 227 -9.49 -10.21 23.98
N ALA A 228 -9.08 -11.47 24.13
CA ALA A 228 -9.83 -12.46 24.90
C ALA A 228 -9.92 -12.10 26.39
N ILE A 229 -8.84 -11.58 26.99
CA ILE A 229 -8.82 -11.18 28.40
C ILE A 229 -9.63 -9.89 28.63
N ALA A 230 -9.51 -8.92 27.73
CA ALA A 230 -10.19 -7.64 27.84
C ALA A 230 -11.68 -7.72 27.42
N GLY A 231 -12.10 -8.80 26.75
CA GLY A 231 -13.46 -8.97 26.26
C GLY A 231 -13.83 -7.97 25.17
N VAL A 232 -12.84 -7.55 24.38
CA VAL A 232 -13.00 -6.58 23.28
C VAL A 232 -12.51 -7.20 21.98
N GLU A 233 -13.17 -6.85 20.88
CA GLU A 233 -12.61 -7.06 19.54
C GLU A 233 -11.93 -5.76 19.11
N PHE A 234 -10.64 -5.82 18.79
CA PHE A 234 -9.96 -4.65 18.26
C PHE A 234 -10.37 -4.41 16.81
N THR A 235 -10.60 -3.14 16.49
CA THR A 235 -10.65 -2.70 15.11
C THR A 235 -9.28 -2.90 14.47
N THR A 236 -9.20 -3.01 13.13
CA THR A 236 -7.92 -3.14 12.42
C THR A 236 -6.93 -2.03 12.80
N SER A 237 -7.40 -0.82 13.07
CA SER A 237 -6.58 0.31 13.51
C SER A 237 -6.05 0.13 14.95
N SER A 238 -6.90 -0.28 15.90
CA SER A 238 -6.48 -0.55 17.28
C SER A 238 -5.54 -1.76 17.37
N TYR A 239 -5.79 -2.77 16.54
CA TYR A 239 -4.92 -3.93 16.39
C TYR A 239 -3.56 -3.53 15.82
N SER A 240 -3.52 -2.74 14.75
CA SER A 240 -2.28 -2.24 14.13
C SER A 240 -1.44 -1.44 15.13
N ALA A 241 -2.07 -0.54 15.88
CA ALA A 241 -1.40 0.26 16.91
C ALA A 241 -0.84 -0.59 18.06
N LEU A 242 -1.60 -1.59 18.53
CA LEU A 242 -1.13 -2.48 19.60
C LEU A 242 0.05 -3.33 19.14
N VAL A 243 -0.03 -3.89 17.93
CA VAL A 243 1.10 -4.67 17.40
C VAL A 243 2.31 -3.78 17.16
N PHE A 244 2.14 -2.57 16.64
CA PHE A 244 3.22 -1.61 16.53
C PHE A 244 3.94 -1.40 17.86
N HIS A 245 3.19 -1.19 18.95
CA HIS A 245 3.80 -1.02 20.27
C HIS A 245 4.57 -2.26 20.72
N VAL A 246 4.07 -3.47 20.46
CA VAL A 246 4.74 -4.72 20.80
C VAL A 246 6.02 -4.91 19.97
N VAL A 247 5.93 -4.75 18.66
CA VAL A 247 7.06 -4.86 17.72
C VAL A 247 8.14 -3.84 18.07
N THR A 248 7.76 -2.58 18.29
CA THR A 248 8.68 -1.50 18.64
C THR A 248 9.32 -1.74 20.00
N ALA A 249 8.56 -2.24 20.98
CA ALA A 249 9.10 -2.60 22.29
C ALA A 249 10.14 -3.73 22.17
N VAL A 250 9.87 -4.77 21.38
CA VAL A 250 10.81 -5.88 21.18
C VAL A 250 12.06 -5.43 20.41
N LYS A 251 11.92 -4.66 19.32
CA LYS A 251 13.06 -4.12 18.55
C LYS A 251 13.91 -3.12 19.34
N ARG A 252 13.34 -2.44 20.35
CA ARG A 252 14.11 -1.56 21.25
C ARG A 252 14.87 -2.30 22.34
N LEU A 253 14.48 -3.54 22.65
CA LEU A 253 15.10 -4.37 23.70
C LEU A 253 16.15 -5.36 23.15
N ALA A 254 16.11 -5.64 21.84
CA ALA A 254 17.12 -6.43 21.12
C ALA A 254 18.27 -5.55 20.60
#